data_AF-A0A117KC31-F1
#
_entry.id   AF-A0A117KC31-F1
#
_cell.length_a   1.000
_cell.length_b   1.000
_cell.length_c   1.000
_cell.angle_alpha   90.00
_cell.angle_beta   90.00
_cell.angle_gamma   90.00
#
_symmetry.space_group_name_H-M   'P 1'
#
loop_
_entity.id
_entity.type
_entity.pdbx_description
1 polymer ?
#
loop_
_entity_poly.entity_id
_entity_poly.type
_entity_poly.pdbx_seq_one_letter_code
_entity_poly.pdbx_strand_id
1 'polypeptide(L)'
;MRCDKARGLRNLPSQSWTVNRGWMLAANLAADVEAWTRLLGLHDVDGLADAEPDTLRYKLLHLPARLVRHARRRVLKIPDTWPWRTAFTTC
;
A
#
# COMPACT_ATOMS: atom_id res chain seq x y z
N MET A 1 8.23 6.92 13.95
CA MET A 1 7.65 6.99 12.60
C MET A 1 6.39 7.88 12.70
N ARG A 2 5.96 8.58 11.63
CA ARG A 2 4.93 9.64 11.74
C ARG A 2 3.48 9.11 11.77
N CYS A 3 3.22 7.95 11.16
CA CYS A 3 1.86 7.45 10.89
C CYS A 3 1.55 6.12 11.62
N ASP A 4 2.21 5.86 12.75
CA ASP A 4 2.14 4.59 13.48
C ASP A 4 0.73 4.23 13.95
N LYS A 5 -0.07 5.26 14.25
CA LYS A 5 -1.49 5.09 14.59
C LYS A 5 -2.29 4.45 13.46
N ALA A 6 -2.06 4.88 12.21
CA ALA A 6 -2.75 4.34 11.02
C ALA A 6 -2.28 2.91 10.65
N ARG A 7 -1.10 2.52 11.15
CA ARG A 7 -0.51 1.18 10.98
C ARG A 7 -0.84 0.22 12.13
N GLY A 8 -1.81 0.56 12.96
CA GLY A 8 -2.32 -0.34 14.00
C GLY A 8 -1.46 -0.39 15.27
N LEU A 9 -0.54 0.55 15.46
CA LEU A 9 0.20 0.69 16.73
C LEU A 9 -0.56 1.54 17.77
N ARG A 10 -1.73 2.07 17.41
CA ARG A 10 -2.60 2.77 18.36
C ARG A 10 -3.15 1.82 19.43
N ASN A 11 -3.56 0.62 19.03
CA ASN A 11 -4.09 -0.43 19.91
C ASN A 11 -3.42 -1.74 19.54
N LEU A 12 -2.73 -2.36 20.49
CA LEU A 12 -2.11 -3.66 20.27
C LEU A 12 -3.19 -4.77 20.23
N PRO A 13 -3.03 -5.79 19.37
CA PRO A 13 -4.08 -6.77 19.09
C PRO A 13 -4.23 -7.85 20.18
N SER A 14 -3.32 -7.92 21.15
CA SER A 14 -3.29 -8.98 22.15
C SER A 14 -2.88 -8.47 23.53
N GLN A 15 -3.25 -9.22 24.57
CA GLN A 15 -2.69 -9.05 25.92
C GLN A 15 -1.30 -9.72 26.05
N SER A 16 -0.93 -10.60 25.12
CA SER A 16 0.37 -11.28 25.12
C SER A 16 1.49 -10.38 24.60
N TRP A 17 2.52 -10.21 25.42
CA TRP A 17 3.72 -9.47 25.04
C TRP A 17 4.41 -10.02 23.79
N THR A 18 4.55 -11.35 23.70
CA THR A 18 5.22 -12.01 22.58
C THR A 18 4.49 -11.75 21.26
N VAL A 19 3.16 -11.78 21.27
CA VAL A 19 2.34 -11.48 20.09
C VAL A 19 2.50 -10.02 19.69
N ASN A 20 2.45 -9.11 20.66
CA ASN A 20 2.59 -7.68 20.40
C ASN A 20 3.99 -7.31 19.87
N ARG A 21 5.04 -8.01 20.30
CA ARG A 21 6.38 -7.84 19.72
C ARG A 21 6.40 -8.20 18.23
N GLY A 22 5.76 -9.31 17.86
CA GLY A 22 5.58 -9.67 16.45
C GLY A 22 4.78 -8.62 15.68
N TRP A 23 3.73 -8.07 16.29
CA TRP A 23 2.92 -7.00 15.71
C TRP A 23 3.72 -5.73 15.44
N MET A 24 4.59 -5.30 16.36
CA MET A 24 5.45 -4.14 16.13
C MET A 24 6.38 -4.33 14.93
N LEU A 25 6.98 -5.52 14.80
CA LEU A 25 7.83 -5.84 13.64
C LEU A 25 7.03 -5.80 12.33
N ALA A 26 5.82 -6.37 12.32
CA ALA A 26 4.94 -6.31 11.16
C ALA A 26 4.53 -4.88 10.79
N ALA A 27 4.21 -4.04 11.78
CA ALA A 27 3.85 -2.64 11.55
C ALA A 27 5.02 -1.81 10.99
N ASN A 28 6.25 -2.05 11.47
CA ASN A 28 7.45 -1.42 10.93
C ASN A 28 7.72 -1.88 9.50
N LEU A 29 7.63 -3.18 9.23
CA LEU A 29 7.79 -3.71 7.88
C LEU A 29 6.76 -3.13 6.91
N ALA A 30 5.51 -2.98 7.35
CA ALA A 30 4.47 -2.33 6.55
C ALA A 30 4.83 -0.86 6.23
N ALA A 31 5.41 -0.13 7.20
CA ALA A 31 5.87 1.24 6.98
C ALA A 31 7.00 1.30 5.93
N ASP A 32 7.95 0.37 6.00
CA ASP A 32 9.04 0.28 5.02
C ASP A 32 8.49 -0.02 3.62
N VAL A 33 7.66 -1.06 3.46
CA VAL A 33 7.05 -1.43 2.18
C VAL A 33 6.25 -0.26 1.58
N GLU A 34 5.50 0.48 2.41
CA GLU A 34 4.75 1.65 1.98
C GLU A 34 5.66 2.79 1.51
N ALA A 35 6.77 3.05 2.21
CA ALA A 35 7.75 4.06 1.82
C ALA A 35 8.44 3.70 0.50
N TRP A 36 8.88 2.44 0.35
CA TRP A 36 9.49 1.97 -0.90
C TRP A 36 8.51 1.96 -2.07
N THR A 37 7.23 1.63 -1.83
CA THR A 37 6.19 1.69 -2.86
C THR A 37 6.03 3.10 -3.40
N ARG A 38 6.01 4.11 -2.51
CA ARG A 38 5.95 5.52 -2.92
C ARG A 38 7.21 5.96 -3.66
N LEU A 39 8.37 5.68 -3.07
CA LEU A 39 9.67 6.09 -3.61
C LEU A 39 9.95 5.50 -5.00
N LEU A 40 9.64 4.22 -5.21
CA LEU A 40 9.99 3.52 -6.44
C LEU A 40 8.87 3.56 -7.48
N GLY A 41 7.62 3.50 -7.04
CA GLY A 41 6.48 3.25 -7.93
C GLY A 41 5.51 4.41 -8.10
N LEU A 42 5.56 5.45 -7.25
CA LEU A 42 4.56 6.55 -7.24
C LEU A 42 5.19 7.94 -7.12
N HIS A 43 6.50 8.04 -7.32
CA HIS A 43 7.27 9.27 -7.11
C HIS A 43 6.92 10.36 -8.12
N ASP A 44 6.42 9.97 -9.28
CA ASP A 44 6.01 10.81 -10.40
C ASP A 44 4.48 11.03 -10.47
N VAL A 45 3.74 10.52 -9.49
CA VAL A 45 2.28 10.65 -9.44
C VAL A 45 1.86 11.70 -8.40
N ASP A 46 1.26 12.78 -8.90
CA ASP A 46 0.73 13.86 -8.08
C ASP A 46 -0.25 13.35 -7.01
N GLY A 47 0.02 13.72 -5.76
CA GLY A 47 -0.79 13.34 -4.60
C GLY A 47 -0.64 11.88 -4.15
N LEU A 48 0.29 11.09 -4.73
CA LEU A 48 0.66 9.76 -4.24
C LEU A 48 2.10 9.66 -3.72
N ALA A 49 3.03 10.49 -4.22
CA ALA A 49 4.42 10.52 -3.74
C ALA A 49 4.50 10.74 -2.21
N ASP A 50 3.69 11.66 -1.67
CA ASP A 50 3.63 11.99 -0.23
C ASP A 50 2.36 11.47 0.47
N ALA A 51 1.65 10.51 -0.14
CA ALA A 51 0.39 10.04 0.40
C ALA A 51 0.55 9.41 1.79
N GLU A 52 -0.35 9.81 2.70
CA GLU A 52 -0.51 9.17 4.01
C GLU A 52 -1.10 7.75 3.86
N PRO A 53 -0.89 6.84 4.84
CA PRO A 53 -1.22 5.42 4.71
C PRO A 53 -2.68 5.14 4.33
N ASP A 54 -3.62 5.93 4.87
CA ASP A 54 -5.04 5.76 4.59
C ASP A 54 -5.39 6.10 3.14
N THR A 55 -4.68 7.07 2.56
CA THR A 55 -4.83 7.42 1.13
C THR A 55 -4.31 6.29 0.25
N LEU A 56 -3.15 5.72 0.58
CA LEU A 56 -2.61 4.56 -0.14
C LEU A 56 -3.51 3.33 0.02
N ARG A 57 -4.07 3.11 1.22
CA ARG A 57 -5.00 2.01 1.47
C ARG A 57 -6.23 2.15 0.59
N TYR A 58 -6.84 3.33 0.56
CA TYR A 58 -8.07 3.56 -0.20
C TYR A 58 -7.85 3.54 -1.71
N LYS A 59 -6.79 4.20 -2.19
CA LYS A 59 -6.53 4.33 -3.62
C LYS A 59 -5.90 3.06 -4.18
N LEU A 60 -4.86 2.52 -3.56
CA LEU A 60 -4.05 1.45 -4.14
C LEU A 60 -4.30 0.08 -3.49
N LEU A 61 -4.11 -0.03 -2.17
CA LEU A 61 -4.00 -1.36 -1.53
C LEU A 61 -5.34 -2.08 -1.37
N HIS A 62 -6.46 -1.36 -1.41
CA HIS A 62 -7.80 -1.94 -1.37
C HIS A 62 -8.39 -2.19 -2.77
N LEU A 63 -7.70 -1.77 -3.83
CA LEU A 63 -8.21 -1.90 -5.18
C LEU A 63 -8.32 -3.38 -5.58
N PRO A 64 -9.46 -3.85 -6.11
CA PRO A 64 -9.58 -5.19 -6.67
C PRO A 64 -8.88 -5.26 -8.05
N ALA A 65 -7.55 -5.17 -8.05
CA ALA A 65 -6.72 -5.32 -9.23
C ALA A 65 -6.18 -6.75 -9.34
N ARG A 66 -5.98 -7.21 -10.58
CA ARG A 66 -5.31 -8.49 -10.84
C ARG A 66 -4.25 -8.31 -11.90
N LEU A 67 -3.00 -8.62 -11.56
CA LEU A 67 -1.93 -8.74 -12.53
C LEU A 67 -1.98 -10.14 -13.15
N VAL A 68 -2.36 -10.24 -14.42
CA VAL A 68 -2.46 -11.52 -15.14
C VAL A 68 -1.41 -11.58 -16.25
N ARG A 69 -1.07 -12.80 -16.68
CA ARG A 69 -0.21 -13.03 -17.84
C ARG A 69 -1.06 -13.50 -19.02
N HIS A 70 -1.05 -12.75 -20.12
CA HIS A 70 -1.77 -13.09 -21.33
C HIS A 70 -0.86 -12.93 -22.55
N ALA A 71 -0.81 -13.93 -23.43
CA ALA A 71 0.00 -13.91 -24.66
C ALA A 71 1.45 -13.42 -24.44
N ARG A 72 2.12 -13.92 -23.38
CA ARG A 72 3.47 -13.52 -22.92
C ARG A 72 3.61 -12.08 -22.41
N ARG A 73 2.54 -11.29 -22.35
CA ARG A 73 2.52 -9.94 -21.75
C ARG A 73 1.89 -9.98 -20.35
N ARG A 74 2.30 -9.05 -19.48
CA ARG A 74 1.63 -8.79 -18.20
C ARG A 74 0.54 -7.76 -18.46
N VAL A 75 -0.68 -8.05 -17.99
CA VAL A 75 -1.83 -7.17 -18.12
C VAL A 75 -2.37 -6.89 -16.73
N LEU A 76 -2.41 -5.62 -16.35
CA LEU A 76 -3.03 -5.17 -15.11
C LEU A 76 -4.52 -4.97 -15.37
N LYS A 77 -5.36 -5.86 -14.82
CA LYS A 77 -6.82 -5.70 -14.86
C LYS A 77 -7.27 -4.84 -13.68
N ILE A 78 -7.83 -3.67 -13.99
CA ILE A 78 -8.37 -2.70 -13.04
C ILE A 78 -9.75 -2.19 -13.52
N PRO A 79 -10.63 -1.66 -12.64
CA PRO A 79 -11.99 -1.21 -13.02
C PRO A 79 -12.01 0.08 -13.86
N ASP A 80 -12.69 0.09 -15.02
CA ASP A 80 -12.57 1.17 -16.02
C ASP A 80 -12.94 2.56 -15.53
N THR A 81 -13.91 2.65 -14.63
CA THR A 81 -14.38 3.89 -14.01
C THR A 81 -13.52 4.38 -12.84
N TRP A 82 -12.42 3.68 -12.52
CA TRP A 82 -11.61 4.01 -11.35
C TRP A 82 -10.79 5.30 -11.55
N PRO A 83 -10.97 6.35 -10.71
CA PRO A 83 -10.44 7.69 -10.97
C PRO A 83 -8.91 7.79 -11.08
N TRP A 84 -8.17 6.91 -10.42
CA TRP A 84 -6.70 6.94 -10.42
C TRP A 84 -6.08 5.92 -11.38
N ARG A 85 -6.87 5.32 -12.28
CA ARG A 85 -6.41 4.32 -13.25
C ARG A 85 -5.09 4.68 -13.93
N THR A 86 -5.00 5.90 -14.45
CA THR A 86 -3.87 6.35 -15.26
C THR A 86 -2.56 6.41 -14.48
N ALA A 87 -2.62 6.61 -13.16
CA ALA A 87 -1.44 6.61 -12.29
C ALA A 87 -0.74 5.24 -12.21
N PHE A 88 -1.39 4.14 -12.63
CA PHE A 88 -0.87 2.78 -12.44
C PHE A 88 -0.76 2.00 -13.75
N THR A 89 -1.06 2.61 -14.90
CA THR A 89 -1.05 1.94 -16.21
C THR A 89 0.19 2.25 -17.06
N THR A 90 1.16 2.99 -16.54
CA THR A 90 2.26 3.60 -17.30
C THR A 90 3.43 2.66 -17.66
N CYS A 91 3.20 1.36 -17.78
CA CYS A 91 4.21 0.40 -18.25
C CYS A 91 4.23 0.27 -19.77
#